data_AF-A0AAD9IUC9-F1
#
_entry.id   AF-A0AAD9IUC9-F1
#
_cell.length_a   1.000
_cell.length_b   1.000
_cell.length_c   1.000
_cell.angle_alpha   90.00
_cell.angle_beta   90.00
_cell.angle_gamma   90.00
#
_symmetry.space_group_name_H-M   'P 1'
#
loop_
_entity.id
_entity.type
_entity.pdbx_description
1 polymer ?
#
loop_
_entity_poly.entity_id
_entity_poly.type
_entity_poly.pdbx_seq_one_letter_code
_entity_poly.pdbx_strand_id
1 'polypeptide(L)'
;MLDLKFVVWVAVVYSLPLHCTGRCLFGNSDYCFFKCHCDQSGQCNDEEVTCPGGCASDILGYKWMGPACQIGNLAFKKTAKHYGNSQDILRDDPNNAVDGLLEPSCTDISTFKDTLAQWGVDLGYQCRVLNITIHFPKVPKGGGIEKYRNHFLIRVSNTDPASDPGVVCIKANSDSIPPPTYTISCPDNTIGRYVYFSRLSEGYEPHRATLCEVIVIGYKKIGMNIE
;
A
#
# COMPACT_ATOMS: atom_id res chain seq x y z
N MET A 1 33.26 -77.86 -4.12
CA MET A 1 31.91 -77.47 -3.68
C MET A 1 32.08 -76.17 -2.91
N LEU A 2 31.77 -75.02 -3.53
CA LEU A 2 31.99 -73.68 -2.97
C LEU A 2 30.63 -73.12 -2.58
N ASP A 3 30.42 -72.92 -1.28
CA ASP A 3 29.22 -72.34 -0.69
C ASP A 3 29.25 -70.82 -0.83
N LEU A 4 28.40 -70.27 -1.69
CA LEU A 4 28.24 -68.83 -1.88
C LEU A 4 27.08 -68.33 -1.00
N LYS A 5 27.39 -67.69 0.13
CA LYS A 5 26.37 -67.06 0.99
C LYS A 5 26.01 -65.67 0.46
N PHE A 6 24.81 -65.52 -0.07
CA PHE A 6 24.23 -64.22 -0.43
C PHE A 6 23.70 -63.52 0.83
N VAL A 7 24.27 -62.37 1.17
CA VAL A 7 23.74 -61.46 2.19
C VAL A 7 22.84 -60.46 1.49
N VAL A 8 21.53 -60.56 1.69
CA VAL A 8 20.54 -59.60 1.20
C VAL A 8 20.41 -58.48 2.23
N TRP A 9 20.90 -57.30 1.90
CA TRP A 9 20.65 -56.09 2.68
C TRP A 9 19.28 -55.53 2.29
N VAL A 10 18.29 -55.68 3.17
CA VAL A 10 17.00 -54.99 3.03
C VAL A 10 17.19 -53.55 3.49
N ALA A 11 17.34 -52.63 2.54
CA ALA A 11 17.32 -51.20 2.82
C ALA A 11 15.88 -50.78 3.11
N VAL A 12 15.55 -50.59 4.38
CA VAL A 12 14.28 -49.97 4.80
C VAL A 12 14.40 -48.48 4.50
N VAL A 13 13.84 -48.06 3.36
CA VAL A 13 13.71 -46.65 3.01
C VAL A 13 12.58 -46.08 3.86
N TYR A 14 12.93 -45.46 4.99
CA TYR A 14 12.00 -44.60 5.69
C TYR A 14 11.74 -43.38 4.81
N SER A 15 10.57 -43.35 4.17
CA SER A 15 10.01 -42.13 3.60
C SER A 15 9.65 -41.20 4.76
N LEU A 16 10.63 -40.46 5.26
CA LEU A 16 10.36 -39.28 6.06
C LEU A 16 9.49 -38.36 5.19
N PRO A 17 8.30 -37.92 5.66
CA PRO A 17 7.57 -36.89 4.94
C PRO A 17 8.50 -35.69 4.82
N LEU A 18 8.91 -35.41 3.59
CA LEU A 18 9.47 -34.13 3.19
C LEU A 18 8.39 -33.10 3.46
N HIS A 19 8.26 -32.67 4.72
CA HIS A 19 7.74 -31.34 5.00
C HIS A 19 8.71 -30.42 4.30
N CYS A 20 8.32 -29.92 3.13
CA CYS A 20 9.02 -28.86 2.46
C CYS A 20 9.20 -27.74 3.49
N THR A 21 10.41 -27.60 4.02
CA THR A 21 10.87 -26.42 4.77
C THR A 21 11.04 -25.21 3.83
N GLY A 22 10.24 -25.17 2.77
CA GLY A 22 10.35 -24.25 1.65
C GLY A 22 9.19 -23.28 1.66
N ARG A 23 9.39 -22.14 2.33
CA ARG A 23 8.65 -20.88 2.21
C ARG A 23 7.12 -20.99 2.19
N CYS A 24 6.51 -20.66 3.33
CA CYS A 24 5.08 -20.35 3.44
C CYS A 24 4.64 -19.36 2.34
N LEU A 25 3.73 -19.79 1.46
CA LEU A 25 3.15 -18.90 0.45
C LEU A 25 2.10 -17.99 1.08
N PHE A 26 1.11 -18.58 1.77
CA PHE A 26 0.08 -17.90 2.55
C PHE A 26 0.18 -18.29 4.01
N GLY A 27 0.03 -17.35 4.93
CA GLY A 27 -0.10 -17.67 6.35
C GLY A 27 -0.12 -16.44 7.23
N ASN A 28 -0.27 -16.63 8.55
CA ASN A 28 -0.39 -15.52 9.50
C ASN A 28 0.96 -14.83 9.80
N SER A 29 2.07 -15.44 9.40
CA SER A 29 3.42 -14.96 9.70
C SER A 29 3.89 -13.90 8.71
N ASP A 30 4.65 -12.92 9.19
CA ASP A 30 5.37 -11.95 8.34
C ASP A 30 6.43 -12.61 7.44
N TYR A 31 6.81 -13.87 7.74
CA TYR A 31 7.74 -14.64 6.90
C TYR A 31 7.06 -15.32 5.71
N CYS A 32 5.72 -15.37 5.68
CA CYS A 32 4.98 -15.87 4.54
C CYS A 32 5.03 -14.84 3.40
N PHE A 33 5.06 -15.31 2.15
CA PHE A 33 5.09 -14.40 1.01
C PHE A 33 3.83 -13.51 0.96
N PHE A 34 2.68 -14.08 1.34
CA PHE A 34 1.39 -13.42 1.52
C PHE A 34 0.93 -13.59 2.96
N LYS A 35 1.02 -12.52 3.74
CA LYS A 35 0.49 -12.51 5.10
C LYS A 35 -1.03 -12.44 5.04
N CYS A 36 -1.72 -13.39 5.66
CA CYS A 36 -3.17 -13.36 5.75
C CYS A 36 -3.63 -12.29 6.74
N HIS A 37 -4.69 -11.58 6.38
CA HIS A 37 -5.34 -10.59 7.24
C HIS A 37 -6.69 -11.11 7.74
N CYS A 38 -6.65 -12.29 8.38
CA CYS A 38 -7.83 -12.87 9.01
C CYS A 38 -8.24 -12.06 10.24
N ASP A 39 -9.53 -12.10 10.58
CA ASP A 39 -10.01 -11.56 11.86
C ASP A 39 -9.28 -12.23 13.04
N GLN A 40 -9.23 -11.56 14.20
CA GLN A 40 -8.48 -12.01 15.39
C GLN A 40 -8.88 -13.41 15.88
N SER A 41 -10.07 -13.87 15.49
CA SER A 41 -10.62 -15.19 15.79
C SER A 41 -10.21 -16.29 14.79
N GLY A 42 -9.67 -15.95 13.63
CA GLY A 42 -9.40 -16.87 12.53
C GLY A 42 -7.91 -17.05 12.25
N GLN A 43 -7.45 -18.30 12.16
CA GLN A 43 -6.17 -18.62 11.56
C GLN A 43 -6.34 -18.76 10.04
N CYS A 44 -5.36 -18.28 9.27
CA CYS A 44 -5.32 -18.58 7.84
C CYS A 44 -5.23 -20.08 7.59
N ASN A 45 -6.11 -20.59 6.75
CA ASN A 45 -5.99 -21.91 6.14
C ASN A 45 -5.17 -21.74 4.87
N ASP A 46 -3.92 -22.19 4.90
CA ASP A 46 -2.96 -22.07 3.80
C ASP A 46 -3.23 -23.06 2.66
N GLU A 47 -3.84 -24.21 2.95
CA GLU A 47 -4.27 -25.19 1.95
C GLU A 47 -5.46 -24.67 1.12
N GLU A 48 -6.45 -24.06 1.78
CA GLU A 48 -7.65 -23.54 1.12
C GLU A 48 -7.50 -22.08 0.66
N VAL A 49 -6.48 -21.38 1.14
CA VAL A 49 -6.28 -19.94 0.92
C VAL A 49 -7.49 -19.15 1.44
N THR A 50 -7.95 -19.48 2.65
CA THR A 50 -9.13 -18.88 3.28
C THR A 50 -8.86 -18.40 4.71
N CYS A 51 -9.74 -17.52 5.20
CA CYS A 51 -9.82 -17.15 6.61
C CYS A 51 -11.20 -17.61 7.13
N PRO A 52 -11.30 -18.76 7.84
CA PRO A 52 -12.59 -19.31 8.29
C PRO A 52 -13.40 -18.40 9.23
N GLY A 53 -12.74 -17.45 9.91
CA GLY A 53 -13.38 -16.39 10.72
C GLY A 53 -13.71 -15.11 9.94
N GLY A 54 -13.45 -15.10 8.63
CA GLY A 54 -13.51 -13.92 7.79
C GLY A 54 -12.28 -13.02 7.90
N CYS A 55 -12.33 -11.92 7.17
CA CYS A 55 -11.24 -10.96 7.06
C CYS A 55 -11.31 -9.87 8.13
N ALA A 56 -10.15 -9.48 8.64
CA ALA A 56 -10.01 -8.34 9.54
C ALA A 56 -10.45 -7.05 8.86
N SER A 57 -10.81 -6.06 9.67
CA SER A 57 -10.94 -4.67 9.24
C SER A 57 -9.81 -3.84 9.83
N ASP A 58 -9.40 -2.80 9.12
CA ASP A 58 -8.61 -1.75 9.75
C ASP A 58 -9.47 -0.89 10.70
N ILE A 59 -8.82 0.02 11.42
CA ILE A 59 -9.46 0.90 12.42
C ILE A 59 -10.50 1.85 11.80
N LEU A 60 -10.45 2.09 10.49
CA LEU A 60 -11.41 2.89 9.74
C LEU A 60 -12.56 2.06 9.15
N GLY A 61 -12.57 0.74 9.41
CA GLY A 61 -13.58 -0.17 8.92
C GLY A 61 -13.37 -0.64 7.48
N TYR A 62 -12.21 -0.37 6.85
CA TYR A 62 -11.88 -0.98 5.57
C TYR A 62 -11.52 -2.44 5.81
N LYS A 63 -12.44 -3.29 5.37
CA LYS A 63 -12.31 -4.74 5.51
C LYS A 63 -11.35 -5.28 4.46
N TRP A 64 -10.41 -6.10 4.91
CA TRP A 64 -9.65 -6.95 4.00
C TRP A 64 -10.62 -7.90 3.27
N MET A 65 -10.28 -8.31 2.05
CA MET A 65 -11.16 -9.13 1.22
C MET A 65 -10.37 -9.98 0.22
N GLY A 66 -11.08 -10.78 -0.56
CA GLY A 66 -10.50 -11.71 -1.53
C GLY A 66 -9.91 -12.96 -0.88
N PRO A 67 -9.26 -13.82 -1.69
CA PRO A 67 -8.59 -15.03 -1.21
C PRO A 67 -7.60 -14.70 -0.09
N ALA A 68 -7.63 -15.47 0.99
CA ALA A 68 -6.82 -15.27 2.20
C ALA A 68 -6.77 -13.82 2.71
N CYS A 69 -7.82 -13.02 2.45
CA CYS A 69 -7.92 -11.62 2.86
C CYS A 69 -6.74 -10.76 2.40
N GLN A 70 -6.32 -10.91 1.14
CA GLN A 70 -5.14 -10.25 0.59
C GLN A 70 -5.40 -8.86 -0.03
N ILE A 71 -6.67 -8.49 -0.23
CA ILE A 71 -7.04 -7.19 -0.81
C ILE A 71 -7.44 -6.26 0.33
N GLY A 72 -6.77 -5.12 0.50
CA GLY A 72 -7.08 -4.18 1.58
C GLY A 72 -6.26 -2.90 1.50
N ASN A 73 -6.26 -2.11 2.59
CA ASN A 73 -5.50 -0.87 2.69
C ASN A 73 -3.99 -1.17 2.84
N LEU A 74 -3.29 -1.14 1.70
CA LEU A 74 -1.87 -1.44 1.61
C LEU A 74 -0.97 -0.35 2.23
N ALA A 75 -1.48 0.87 2.37
CA ALA A 75 -0.73 2.01 2.89
C ALA A 75 -0.70 2.04 4.42
N PHE A 76 -1.66 1.39 5.10
CA PHE A 76 -1.79 1.42 6.55
C PHE A 76 -0.47 1.08 7.27
N LYS A 77 -0.02 2.01 8.12
CA LYS A 77 1.22 1.97 8.90
C LYS A 77 2.49 1.76 8.08
N LYS A 78 2.46 2.11 6.78
CA LYS A 78 3.66 2.12 5.93
C LYS A 78 4.47 3.39 6.14
N THR A 79 5.71 3.35 5.66
CA THR A 79 6.60 4.51 5.73
C THR A 79 6.24 5.50 4.64
N ALA A 80 5.88 6.71 5.06
CA ALA A 80 5.64 7.84 4.19
C ALA A 80 6.76 8.88 4.31
N LYS A 81 6.87 9.74 3.29
CA LYS A 81 7.86 10.80 3.20
C LYS A 81 7.27 12.03 2.51
N HIS A 82 7.82 13.19 2.86
CA HIS A 82 7.67 14.40 2.04
C HIS A 82 8.80 14.47 1.03
N TYR A 83 8.49 15.06 -0.12
CA TYR A 83 9.43 15.30 -1.20
C TYR A 83 9.35 16.79 -1.60
N GLY A 84 10.53 17.42 -1.74
CA GLY A 84 10.66 18.85 -2.07
C GLY A 84 11.55 19.60 -1.07
N ASN A 85 12.01 20.80 -1.48
CA ASN A 85 12.82 21.69 -0.65
C ASN A 85 11.89 22.55 0.21
N SER A 86 11.42 22.03 1.35
CA SER A 86 10.72 22.88 2.31
C SER A 86 11.75 23.63 3.17
N GLN A 87 11.90 24.94 2.94
CA GLN A 87 12.50 25.82 3.95
C GLN A 87 11.53 26.09 5.11
N ASP A 88 10.25 25.75 4.95
CA ASP A 88 9.26 25.83 6.02
C ASP A 88 9.22 24.52 6.83
N ILE A 89 9.67 24.64 8.06
CA ILE A 89 9.76 23.59 9.07
C ILE A 89 8.34 23.34 9.62
N LEU A 90 7.40 22.88 8.79
CA LEU A 90 6.23 22.21 9.34
C LEU A 90 6.66 20.78 9.68
N ARG A 91 6.98 20.58 10.97
CA ARG A 91 7.34 19.28 11.57
C ARG A 91 6.11 18.37 11.67
N ASP A 92 5.44 18.13 10.55
CA ASP A 92 4.32 17.20 10.51
C ASP A 92 4.82 15.84 10.05
N ASP A 93 4.47 14.79 10.79
CA ASP A 93 4.89 13.43 10.46
C ASP A 93 4.19 12.99 9.16
N PRO A 94 4.92 12.64 8.08
CA PRO A 94 4.30 12.16 6.85
C PRO A 94 3.48 10.88 7.08
N ASN A 95 3.76 10.11 8.13
CA ASN A 95 3.04 8.89 8.45
C ASN A 95 1.64 9.13 9.02
N ASN A 96 1.30 10.37 9.42
CA ASN A 96 -0.06 10.71 9.86
C ASN A 96 -1.10 10.39 8.77
N ALA A 97 -0.75 10.57 7.49
CA ALA A 97 -1.66 10.27 6.38
C ALA A 97 -1.86 8.76 6.12
N VAL A 98 -1.25 7.87 6.90
CA VAL A 98 -1.39 6.42 6.74
C VAL A 98 -1.51 5.71 8.07
N ASP A 99 -1.89 6.42 9.14
CA ASP A 99 -1.98 5.87 10.50
C ASP A 99 -3.34 5.21 10.78
N GLY A 100 -4.31 5.35 9.86
CA GLY A 100 -5.67 4.87 10.00
C GLY A 100 -6.56 5.79 10.83
N LEU A 101 -6.25 7.08 10.97
CA LEU A 101 -7.06 8.05 11.67
C LEU A 101 -7.44 9.17 10.70
N LEU A 102 -8.75 9.46 10.58
CA LEU A 102 -9.21 10.51 9.68
C LEU A 102 -8.90 11.93 10.20
N GLU A 103 -8.81 12.09 11.52
CA GLU A 103 -8.55 13.33 12.27
C GLU A 103 -8.17 12.93 13.71
N PRO A 104 -7.40 13.72 14.47
CA PRO A 104 -6.81 15.03 14.12
C PRO A 104 -5.41 14.93 13.48
N SER A 105 -4.90 13.71 13.28
CA SER A 105 -3.56 13.46 12.73
C SER A 105 -3.56 13.68 11.23
N CYS A 106 -3.24 14.89 10.78
CA CYS A 106 -3.01 15.16 9.35
C CYS A 106 -1.53 15.45 9.10
N THR A 107 -1.13 15.35 7.83
CA THR A 107 0.18 15.80 7.37
C THR A 107 0.01 16.98 6.41
N ASP A 108 0.70 18.08 6.71
CA ASP A 108 0.82 19.19 5.79
C ASP A 108 2.00 18.98 4.84
N ILE A 109 1.76 19.24 3.57
CA ILE A 109 2.83 19.44 2.58
C ILE A 109 2.80 20.88 2.11
N SER A 110 3.97 21.50 2.07
CA SER A 110 4.11 22.85 1.55
C SER A 110 5.46 23.04 0.87
N THR A 111 5.50 23.88 -0.16
CA THR A 111 6.75 24.38 -0.73
C THR A 111 6.55 25.73 -1.39
N PHE A 112 7.66 26.46 -1.60
CA PHE A 112 7.68 27.77 -2.24
C PHE A 112 8.36 27.68 -3.59
N LYS A 113 7.77 28.34 -4.60
CA LYS A 113 8.31 28.60 -5.95
C LYS A 113 8.87 27.39 -6.70
N ASP A 114 8.29 27.10 -7.87
CA ASP A 114 8.81 26.20 -8.93
C ASP A 114 9.16 24.76 -8.49
N THR A 115 8.76 24.36 -7.29
CA THR A 115 8.96 23.04 -6.73
C THR A 115 7.60 22.42 -6.39
N LEU A 116 7.46 21.11 -6.57
CA LEU A 116 6.19 20.43 -6.25
C LEU A 116 6.14 20.11 -4.76
N ALA A 117 5.07 20.52 -4.07
CA ALA A 117 4.79 19.99 -2.73
C ALA A 117 4.27 18.57 -2.89
N GLN A 118 5.03 17.60 -2.40
CA GLN A 118 4.75 16.20 -2.65
C GLN A 118 4.83 15.37 -1.36
N TRP A 119 3.89 14.44 -1.24
CA TRP A 119 3.86 13.39 -0.23
C TRP A 119 3.87 12.04 -0.94
N GLY A 120 4.50 11.03 -0.34
CA GLY A 120 4.48 9.68 -0.87
C GLY A 120 4.60 8.60 0.18
N VAL A 121 4.08 7.42 -0.15
CA VAL A 121 4.17 6.21 0.68
C VAL A 121 4.86 5.08 -0.09
N ASP A 122 5.79 4.39 0.57
CA ASP A 122 6.37 3.13 0.09
C ASP A 122 5.55 1.96 0.63
N LEU A 123 4.85 1.23 -0.26
CA LEU A 123 4.05 0.05 0.12
C LEU A 123 4.95 -1.13 0.55
N GLY A 124 6.26 -1.07 0.25
CA GLY A 124 7.29 -2.05 0.59
C GLY A 124 7.52 -3.11 -0.49
N TYR A 125 6.56 -3.31 -1.39
CA TYR A 125 6.63 -4.27 -2.49
C TYR A 125 5.75 -3.80 -3.66
N GLN A 126 5.92 -4.40 -4.84
CA GLN A 126 5.04 -4.12 -5.98
C GLN A 126 3.64 -4.69 -5.73
N CYS A 127 2.63 -3.87 -5.95
CA CYS A 127 1.22 -4.17 -5.72
C CYS A 127 0.42 -3.89 -6.98
N ARG A 128 -0.68 -4.63 -7.18
CA ARG A 128 -1.75 -4.17 -8.06
C ARG A 128 -2.62 -3.20 -7.26
N VAL A 129 -2.67 -1.95 -7.69
CA VAL A 129 -3.45 -0.88 -7.05
C VAL A 129 -4.80 -0.77 -7.75
N LEU A 130 -5.89 -0.86 -6.99
CA LEU A 130 -7.25 -0.84 -7.51
C LEU A 130 -7.88 0.55 -7.37
N ASN A 131 -7.79 1.13 -6.18
CA ASN A 131 -8.26 2.48 -5.92
C ASN A 131 -7.42 3.17 -4.85
N ILE A 132 -7.46 4.50 -4.89
CA ILE A 132 -6.79 5.35 -3.91
C ILE A 132 -7.85 6.32 -3.39
N THR A 133 -8.01 6.39 -2.08
CA THR A 133 -8.92 7.34 -1.42
C THR A 133 -8.10 8.30 -0.57
N ILE A 134 -8.37 9.59 -0.72
CA ILE A 134 -7.76 10.66 0.06
C ILE A 134 -8.83 11.30 0.92
N HIS A 135 -8.56 11.38 2.22
CA HIS A 135 -9.31 12.18 3.17
C HIS A 135 -8.54 13.46 3.44
N PHE A 136 -9.16 14.57 3.10
CA PHE A 136 -8.70 15.92 3.39
C PHE A 136 -9.33 16.40 4.71
N PRO A 137 -8.73 17.42 5.36
CA PRO A 137 -9.26 17.92 6.62
C PRO A 137 -10.68 18.46 6.46
N LYS A 138 -11.47 18.30 7.54
CA LYS A 138 -12.80 18.92 7.64
C LYS A 138 -12.67 20.42 7.90
N VAL A 139 -12.42 21.19 6.83
CA VAL A 139 -12.44 22.66 6.91
C VAL A 139 -13.86 23.21 6.94
N PRO A 140 -14.17 24.19 7.82
CA PRO A 140 -15.41 24.95 7.74
C PRO A 140 -15.54 25.62 6.37
N LYS A 141 -16.73 25.51 5.75
CA LYS A 141 -16.99 26.14 4.45
C LYS A 141 -16.77 27.65 4.52
N GLY A 142 -16.03 28.21 3.56
CA GLY A 142 -15.87 29.66 3.39
C GLY A 142 -14.65 30.25 4.09
N GLY A 143 -13.78 29.43 4.68
CA GLY A 143 -12.50 29.86 5.25
C GLY A 143 -11.37 30.06 4.22
N GLY A 144 -11.61 29.78 2.93
CA GLY A 144 -10.64 29.96 1.85
C GLY A 144 -9.49 28.94 1.81
N ILE A 145 -9.30 28.14 2.86
CA ILE A 145 -8.31 27.06 2.94
C ILE A 145 -8.72 25.87 2.06
N GLU A 146 -10.00 25.74 1.73
CA GLU A 146 -10.50 24.67 0.85
C GLU A 146 -9.87 24.68 -0.55
N LYS A 147 -9.35 25.83 -1.00
CA LYS A 147 -8.61 25.98 -2.27
C LYS A 147 -7.34 25.14 -2.31
N TYR A 148 -6.74 24.78 -1.17
CA TYR A 148 -5.52 23.96 -1.16
C TYR A 148 -5.77 22.48 -1.50
N ARG A 149 -7.02 22.09 -1.78
CA ARG A 149 -7.39 20.72 -2.17
C ARG A 149 -7.60 20.54 -3.68
N ASN A 150 -7.51 21.59 -4.49
CA ASN A 150 -7.62 21.47 -5.95
C ASN A 150 -6.22 21.34 -6.60
N HIS A 151 -6.17 21.15 -7.93
CA HIS A 151 -4.92 21.18 -8.73
C HIS A 151 -3.82 20.27 -8.17
N PHE A 152 -4.14 19.00 -8.07
CA PHE A 152 -3.21 17.97 -7.60
C PHE A 152 -3.12 16.80 -8.57
N LEU A 153 -2.03 16.05 -8.43
CA LEU A 153 -1.81 14.79 -9.10
C LEU A 153 -1.69 13.66 -8.08
N ILE A 154 -2.36 12.55 -8.36
CA ILE A 154 -2.10 11.27 -7.70
C ILE A 154 -1.37 10.38 -8.70
N ARG A 155 -0.27 9.77 -8.25
CA ARG A 155 0.58 8.93 -9.08
C ARG A 155 0.86 7.59 -8.42
N VAL A 156 0.95 6.54 -9.25
CA VAL A 156 1.42 5.21 -8.84
C VAL A 156 2.68 4.89 -9.62
N SER A 157 3.76 4.48 -8.96
CA SER A 157 5.05 4.17 -9.60
C SER A 157 5.75 2.96 -8.97
N ASN A 158 6.71 2.38 -9.68
CA ASN A 158 7.59 1.32 -9.18
C ASN A 158 8.92 1.85 -8.64
N THR A 159 9.16 3.14 -8.74
CA THR A 159 10.45 3.78 -8.47
C THR A 159 10.23 5.01 -7.61
N ASP A 160 11.05 5.18 -6.57
CA ASP A 160 10.97 6.29 -5.61
C ASP A 160 10.97 7.64 -6.35
N PRO A 161 10.14 8.62 -5.95
CA PRO A 161 9.92 9.82 -6.75
C PRO A 161 11.13 10.77 -6.70
N ALA A 162 12.05 10.62 -5.74
CA ALA A 162 13.31 11.36 -5.74
C ALA A 162 14.21 10.97 -6.93
N SER A 163 13.95 9.80 -7.54
CA SER A 163 14.68 9.27 -8.68
C SER A 163 13.93 9.37 -10.01
N ASP A 164 12.82 10.14 -10.06
CA ASP A 164 11.85 10.32 -11.16
C ASP A 164 11.93 9.34 -12.35
N PRO A 165 11.14 8.26 -12.33
CA PRO A 165 10.80 7.56 -13.59
C PRO A 165 9.44 6.84 -13.60
N GLY A 166 8.76 6.82 -14.75
CA GLY A 166 7.74 5.81 -15.10
C GLY A 166 6.48 5.76 -14.23
N VAL A 167 5.58 6.73 -14.42
CA VAL A 167 4.27 6.71 -13.75
C VAL A 167 3.32 5.73 -14.44
N VAL A 168 2.68 4.85 -13.66
CA VAL A 168 1.80 3.78 -14.16
C VAL A 168 0.33 4.18 -14.10
N CYS A 169 -0.08 4.98 -13.12
CA CYS A 169 -1.40 5.59 -13.05
C CYS A 169 -1.27 7.06 -12.66
N ILE A 170 -1.97 7.94 -13.38
CA ILE A 170 -2.03 9.38 -13.10
C ILE A 170 -3.50 9.79 -13.05
N LYS A 171 -3.90 10.47 -11.98
CA LYS A 171 -5.13 11.25 -11.97
C LYS A 171 -4.81 12.70 -11.62
N ALA A 172 -5.27 13.60 -12.47
CA ALA A 172 -5.29 15.03 -12.20
C ALA A 172 -6.69 15.47 -11.76
N ASN A 173 -6.74 16.33 -10.75
CA ASN A 173 -7.87 17.21 -10.48
C ASN A 173 -7.38 18.61 -10.82
N SER A 174 -7.97 19.28 -11.82
CA SER A 174 -7.44 20.52 -12.37
C SER A 174 -8.26 21.77 -12.09
N ASP A 175 -9.53 21.69 -11.66
CA ASP A 175 -10.40 22.88 -11.70
C ASP A 175 -11.43 23.00 -10.56
N SER A 176 -11.74 21.91 -9.85
CA SER A 176 -12.77 21.93 -8.80
C SER A 176 -12.25 21.41 -7.47
N ILE A 177 -12.59 22.12 -6.40
CA ILE A 177 -12.28 21.70 -5.03
C ILE A 177 -12.99 20.36 -4.79
N PRO A 178 -12.26 19.26 -4.56
CA PRO A 178 -12.88 17.97 -4.33
C PRO A 178 -13.66 17.97 -3.02
N PRO A 179 -14.61 17.03 -2.85
CA PRO A 179 -15.19 16.75 -1.55
C PRO A 179 -14.11 16.36 -0.52
N PRO A 180 -14.41 16.43 0.80
CA PRO A 180 -13.47 16.04 1.85
C PRO A 180 -12.90 14.62 1.70
N THR A 181 -13.63 13.72 1.07
CA THR A 181 -13.17 12.38 0.70
C THR A 181 -13.17 12.25 -0.82
N TYR A 182 -12.02 11.99 -1.41
CA TYR A 182 -11.84 11.87 -2.86
C TYR A 182 -11.26 10.50 -3.22
N THR A 183 -12.02 9.71 -3.97
CA THR A 183 -11.59 8.37 -4.42
C THR A 183 -11.32 8.37 -5.91
N ILE A 184 -10.23 7.71 -6.30
CA ILE A 184 -9.88 7.44 -7.69
C ILE A 184 -9.77 5.94 -7.92
N SER A 185 -10.25 5.47 -9.06
CA SER A 185 -10.00 4.12 -9.55
C SER A 185 -8.79 4.11 -10.47
N CYS A 186 -7.91 3.13 -10.31
CA CYS A 186 -6.78 2.91 -11.18
C CYS A 186 -7.17 1.90 -12.28
N PRO A 187 -6.58 1.97 -13.49
CA PRO A 187 -6.75 0.93 -14.51
C PRO A 187 -6.36 -0.46 -13.96
N ASP A 188 -7.04 -1.52 -14.42
CA ASP A 188 -6.91 -2.87 -13.86
C ASP A 188 -5.47 -3.39 -13.79
N ASN A 189 -4.58 -2.97 -14.68
CA ASN A 189 -3.19 -3.42 -14.74
C ASN A 189 -2.19 -2.45 -14.06
N THR A 190 -2.68 -1.55 -13.19
CA THR A 190 -1.83 -0.61 -12.47
C THR A 190 -0.99 -1.34 -11.43
N ILE A 191 0.30 -1.47 -11.73
CA ILE A 191 1.29 -2.07 -10.83
C ILE A 191 2.24 -0.99 -10.32
N GLY A 192 2.32 -0.83 -9.00
CA GLY A 192 3.23 0.10 -8.36
C GLY A 192 3.65 -0.34 -6.97
N ARG A 193 4.81 0.14 -6.53
CA ARG A 193 5.29 0.04 -5.15
C ARG A 193 5.05 1.32 -4.35
N TYR A 194 4.97 2.45 -5.04
CA TYR A 194 4.85 3.75 -4.41
C TYR A 194 3.58 4.45 -4.90
N VAL A 195 2.98 5.22 -4.00
CA VAL A 195 1.84 6.11 -4.30
C VAL A 195 2.20 7.52 -3.86
N TYR A 196 1.95 8.50 -4.73
CA TYR A 196 2.28 9.90 -4.50
C TYR A 196 1.06 10.79 -4.62
N PHE A 197 1.04 11.82 -3.80
CA PHE A 197 0.21 12.99 -3.96
C PHE A 197 1.11 14.20 -4.24
N SER A 198 0.79 15.01 -5.23
CA SER A 198 1.55 16.23 -5.53
C SER A 198 0.59 17.38 -5.76
N ARG A 199 0.78 18.48 -5.02
CA ARG A 199 0.12 19.75 -5.34
C ARG A 199 0.84 20.39 -6.52
N LEU A 200 0.11 20.69 -7.59
CA LEU A 200 0.64 21.39 -8.75
C LEU A 200 0.76 22.89 -8.47
N SER A 201 1.62 23.57 -9.23
CA SER A 201 1.73 25.02 -9.13
C SER A 201 0.56 25.74 -9.80
N GLU A 202 0.02 26.74 -9.11
CA GLU A 202 -0.88 27.76 -9.64
C GLU A 202 -0.28 29.14 -9.37
N GLY A 203 0.55 29.62 -10.29
CA GLY A 203 1.12 30.95 -10.20
C GLY A 203 2.07 31.11 -9.00
N TYR A 204 1.88 32.20 -8.24
CA TYR A 204 2.80 32.62 -7.17
C TYR A 204 2.41 32.17 -5.76
N GLU A 205 1.30 31.45 -5.59
CA GLU A 205 0.87 30.98 -4.27
C GLU A 205 1.71 29.79 -3.78
N PRO A 206 1.94 29.66 -2.45
CA PRO A 206 2.61 28.50 -1.89
C PRO A 206 1.85 27.22 -2.24
N HIS A 207 2.56 26.21 -2.72
CA HIS A 207 1.97 24.93 -3.06
C HIS A 207 1.74 24.19 -1.77
N ARG A 208 0.54 24.31 -1.20
CA ARG A 208 0.15 23.65 0.05
C ARG A 208 -0.97 22.65 -0.18
N ALA A 209 -0.93 21.55 0.56
CA ALA A 209 -2.06 20.65 0.77
C ALA A 209 -1.95 20.01 2.15
N THR A 210 -3.08 19.54 2.68
CA THR A 210 -3.16 18.81 3.94
C THR A 210 -3.84 17.48 3.66
N LEU A 211 -3.21 16.37 4.04
CA LEU A 211 -3.74 15.02 3.86
C LEU A 211 -3.94 14.41 5.24
N CYS A 212 -5.15 13.98 5.56
CA CYS A 212 -5.43 13.36 6.86
C CYS A 212 -5.37 11.83 6.79
N GLU A 213 -5.80 11.24 5.69
CA GLU A 213 -5.61 9.80 5.47
C GLU A 213 -5.56 9.51 3.96
N VAL A 214 -4.66 8.61 3.56
CA VAL A 214 -4.49 8.12 2.20
C VAL A 214 -4.58 6.60 2.24
N ILE A 215 -5.63 6.09 1.62
CA ILE A 215 -5.98 4.67 1.60
C ILE A 215 -5.66 4.14 0.22
N VAL A 216 -4.84 3.10 0.17
CA VAL A 216 -4.44 2.46 -1.09
C VAL A 216 -5.01 1.06 -1.10
N ILE A 217 -6.14 0.85 -1.77
CA ILE A 217 -6.75 -0.47 -1.89
C ILE A 217 -6.07 -1.23 -3.02
N GLY A 218 -5.55 -2.41 -2.69
CA GLY A 218 -4.91 -3.29 -3.65
C GLY A 218 -4.47 -4.59 -3.02
N TYR A 219 -3.63 -5.31 -3.76
CA TYR A 219 -3.00 -6.55 -3.29
C TYR A 219 -1.58 -6.69 -3.83
N LYS A 220 -0.74 -7.47 -3.15
CA LYS A 220 0.65 -7.72 -3.55
C LYS A 220 0.70 -8.43 -4.92
N LYS A 221 1.55 -7.97 -5.82
CA LYS A 221 1.77 -8.61 -7.13
C LYS A 221 2.48 -9.95 -6.94
N ILE A 222 1.92 -11.02 -7.49
CA ILE A 222 2.63 -12.30 -7.66
C ILE A 222 3.56 -12.15 -8.86
N GLY A 223 4.86 -12.41 -8.66
CA GLY A 223 5.83 -12.53 -9.73
C GLY A 223 5.66 -13.84 -10.49
N MET A 224 4.55 -14.01 -11.20
CA MET A 224 4.46 -15.00 -12.26
C MET A 224 4.73 -14.27 -13.56
N ASN A 225 5.99 -14.30 -14.01
CA ASN A 225 6.26 -14.11 -15.43
C ASN A 225 5.69 -15.33 -16.14
N ILE A 226 4.41 -15.27 -16.53
CA ILE A 226 3.91 -16.14 -17.57
C ILE A 226 4.18 -15.35 -18.86
N GLU A 227 5.31 -15.67 -19.49
CA GLU A 227 5.51 -15.37 -20.91
C GLU A 227 4.58 -16.24 -21.77
#